data_AF-A0A920S4I4-F1
#
_entry.id   AF-A0A920S4I4-F1
#
_cell.length_a   1.000
_cell.length_b   1.000
_cell.length_c   1.000
_cell.angle_alpha   90.00
_cell.angle_beta   90.00
_cell.angle_gamma   90.00
#
_symmetry.space_group_name_H-M   'P 1'
#
loop_
_entity.id
_entity.type
_entity.pdbx_description
1 polymer ?
#
loop_
_entity_poly.entity_id
_entity_poly.type
_entity_poly.pdbx_seq_one_letter_code
_entity_poly.pdbx_strand_id
1 'polypeptide(L)'
;MVFEDENLEQLYRPRNDSGEYNGPTRLREALYRSINLVSMRVLLEGLGPATCWLRGRFGFETDAFPRNTQLAIGGGTMALTPLEMASGYAVFANGGLESHLTS
;
A
#
# COMPACT_ATOMS: atom_id res chain seq x y z
N MET A 1 -11.39 4.64 -15.74
CA MET A 1 -10.88 5.47 -14.62
C MET A 1 -9.44 5.77 -14.95
N VAL A 2 -9.10 7.03 -15.17
CA VAL A 2 -7.72 7.49 -15.42
C VAL A 2 -7.25 8.13 -14.12
N PHE A 3 -6.05 7.79 -13.67
CA PHE A 3 -5.43 8.40 -12.50
C PHE A 3 -4.42 9.43 -13.02
N GLU A 4 -4.59 10.68 -12.61
CA GLU A 4 -3.61 11.74 -12.83
C GLU A 4 -2.81 11.89 -11.53
N ASP A 5 -1.55 11.48 -11.57
CA ASP A 5 -0.54 11.76 -10.53
C ASP A 5 0.67 12.30 -11.28
N GLU A 6 1.03 13.56 -11.02
CA GLU A 6 2.14 14.24 -11.73
C GLU A 6 3.49 13.54 -11.52
N ASN A 7 3.63 12.70 -10.48
CA ASN A 7 4.84 11.93 -10.22
C ASN A 7 4.81 10.52 -10.84
N LEU A 8 3.72 10.12 -11.47
CA LEU A 8 3.68 8.99 -12.38
C LEU A 8 3.99 9.54 -13.77
N GLU A 9 5.28 9.66 -14.14
CA GLU A 9 5.73 10.07 -15.49
C GLU A 9 5.20 9.17 -16.63
N GLN A 10 4.39 8.16 -16.32
CA GLN A 10 3.51 7.50 -17.27
C GLN A 10 2.14 7.38 -16.64
N LEU A 11 1.12 7.97 -17.26
CA LEU A 11 -0.30 7.66 -17.04
C LEU A 11 -0.45 6.14 -16.91
N TYR A 12 -0.52 5.62 -15.69
CA TYR A 12 -0.72 4.21 -15.45
C TYR A 12 -2.15 3.88 -15.89
N ARG A 13 -2.28 3.41 -17.13
CA ARG A 13 -3.49 2.84 -17.68
C ARG A 13 -3.38 1.33 -17.49
N PRO A 14 -3.97 0.74 -16.44
CA PRO A 14 -4.03 -0.71 -16.32
C PRO A 14 -4.98 -1.25 -17.40
N ARG A 15 -4.47 -1.35 -18.62
CA ARG A 15 -4.89 -2.40 -19.54
C ARG A 15 -3.99 -3.57 -19.18
N ASN A 16 -4.53 -4.47 -18.38
CA ASN A 16 -4.14 -5.86 -18.42
C ASN A 16 -3.98 -6.26 -19.91
N ASP A 17 -2.90 -6.98 -20.24
CA ASP A 17 -2.54 -7.39 -21.62
C ASP A 17 -3.69 -8.09 -22.38
N SER A 18 -4.75 -8.50 -21.68
CA SER A 18 -5.94 -9.16 -22.21
C SER A 18 -7.12 -8.21 -22.56
N GLY A 19 -7.06 -6.93 -22.23
CA GLY A 19 -8.13 -5.96 -22.53
C GLY A 19 -9.43 -6.08 -21.71
N GLU A 20 -9.47 -6.96 -20.70
CA GLU A 20 -10.67 -7.18 -19.88
C GLU A 20 -10.79 -6.20 -18.71
N TYR A 21 -11.91 -5.50 -18.64
CA TYR A 21 -12.27 -4.70 -17.46
C TYR A 21 -12.78 -5.64 -16.35
N ASN A 22 -12.02 -5.83 -15.27
CA ASN A 22 -12.38 -6.74 -14.17
C ASN A 22 -13.63 -6.32 -13.36
N GLY A 23 -14.31 -5.22 -13.73
CA GLY A 23 -15.51 -4.74 -13.04
C GLY A 23 -15.27 -4.48 -11.54
N PRO A 24 -16.34 -4.37 -10.74
CA PRO A 24 -16.24 -4.35 -9.28
C PRO A 24 -15.48 -5.60 -8.77
N THR A 25 -14.28 -5.38 -8.23
CA THR A 25 -13.42 -6.45 -7.71
C THR A 25 -13.52 -6.51 -6.19
N ARG A 26 -13.64 -7.71 -5.62
CA ARG A 26 -13.64 -7.90 -4.16
C ARG A 26 -12.26 -7.54 -3.60
N LEU A 27 -12.20 -6.85 -2.46
CA LEU A 27 -10.92 -6.43 -1.86
C LEU A 27 -9.94 -7.58 -1.63
N ARG A 28 -10.43 -8.73 -1.14
CA ARG A 28 -9.60 -9.93 -0.94
C ARG A 28 -8.99 -10.48 -2.24
N GLU A 29 -9.71 -10.37 -3.36
CA GLU A 29 -9.25 -10.85 -4.66
C GLU A 29 -8.16 -9.92 -5.19
N ALA A 30 -8.39 -8.62 -5.05
CA ALA A 30 -7.40 -7.60 -5.40
C ALA A 30 -6.11 -7.75 -4.58
N LEU A 31 -6.22 -8.06 -3.28
CA LEU A 31 -5.07 -8.33 -2.42
C LEU A 31 -4.32 -9.59 -2.87
N TYR A 32 -5.03 -10.70 -3.10
CA TYR A 32 -4.44 -11.96 -3.55
C TYR A 32 -3.72 -11.83 -4.90
N ARG A 33 -4.30 -11.10 -5.85
CA ARG A 33 -3.72 -10.89 -7.19
C ARG A 33 -2.80 -9.68 -7.31
N SER A 34 -2.55 -8.95 -6.22
CA SER A 34 -1.74 -7.73 -6.22
C SER A 34 -2.16 -6.70 -7.29
N ILE A 35 -3.47 -6.41 -7.39
CA ILE A 35 -4.00 -5.50 -8.42
C ILE A 35 -3.73 -4.04 -8.03
N ASN A 36 -2.70 -3.42 -8.64
CA ASN A 36 -2.27 -2.04 -8.37
C ASN A 36 -3.43 -1.03 -8.40
N LEU A 37 -4.35 -1.16 -9.36
CA LEU A 37 -5.47 -0.23 -9.52
C LEU A 37 -6.36 -0.16 -8.27
N VAL A 38 -6.64 -1.32 -7.69
CA VAL A 38 -7.48 -1.41 -6.49
C VAL A 38 -6.68 -0.91 -5.28
N SER A 39 -5.39 -1.24 -5.19
CA SER A 39 -4.50 -0.73 -4.12
C SER A 39 -4.45 0.80 -4.10
N MET A 40 -4.28 1.45 -5.25
CA MET A 40 -4.29 2.92 -5.36
C MET A 40 -5.64 3.51 -4.94
N ARG A 41 -6.75 2.90 -5.35
CA ARG A 41 -8.08 3.36 -4.94
C ARG A 41 -8.31 3.25 -3.44
N VAL A 42 -7.95 2.11 -2.84
CA VAL A 42 -8.04 1.89 -1.40
C VAL A 42 -7.19 2.90 -0.64
N LEU A 43 -5.98 3.19 -1.14
CA LEU A 43 -5.12 4.20 -0.54
C LEU A 43 -5.75 5.59 -0.60
N LEU A 44 -6.27 6.02 -1.74
CA LEU A 44 -6.89 7.34 -1.89
C LEU A 44 -8.13 7.51 -1.00
N GLU A 45 -8.91 6.45 -0.81
CA GLU A 45 -10.09 6.45 0.07
C GLU A 45 -9.70 6.38 1.56
N GLY A 46 -8.47 5.95 1.91
CA GLY A 46 -8.07 5.61 3.27
C GLY A 46 -6.72 6.14 3.78
N LEU A 47 -6.06 7.06 3.05
CA LEU A 47 -4.67 7.46 3.30
C LEU A 47 -4.44 7.97 4.73
N GLY A 48 -5.30 8.86 5.23
CA GLY A 48 -5.17 9.44 6.58
C GLY A 48 -5.26 8.39 7.69
N PRO A 49 -6.33 7.59 7.75
CA PRO A 49 -6.42 6.46 8.67
C PRO A 49 -5.25 5.47 8.50
N ALA A 50 -4.86 5.15 7.27
CA ALA A 50 -3.80 4.19 7.00
C ALA A 50 -2.45 4.63 7.60
N THR A 51 -2.03 5.89 7.40
CA THR A 51 -0.76 6.39 7.96
C THR A 51 -0.78 6.43 9.49
N CYS A 52 -1.91 6.79 10.11
CA CYS A 52 -2.09 6.75 11.56
C CYS A 52 -1.93 5.31 12.10
N TRP A 53 -2.52 4.31 11.43
CA TRP A 53 -2.37 2.91 11.80
C TRP A 53 -0.96 2.38 11.58
N LEU A 54 -0.33 2.71 10.45
CA LEU A 54 1.04 2.30 10.15
C LEU A 54 2.01 2.83 11.21
N ARG A 55 1.85 4.08 11.65
CA ARG A 55 2.64 4.65 12.74
C ARG A 55 2.30 4.04 14.09
N GLY A 56 1.02 4.01 14.46
CA GLY A 56 0.58 3.69 15.82
C GLY A 56 0.50 2.20 16.16
N ARG A 57 0.32 1.32 15.16
CA ARG A 57 0.23 -0.14 15.36
C ARG A 57 1.33 -0.94 14.70
N PHE A 58 1.88 -0.47 13.58
CA PHE A 58 2.95 -1.17 12.88
C PHE A 58 4.34 -0.59 13.17
N GLY A 59 4.41 0.58 13.83
CA GLY A 59 5.68 1.20 14.22
C GLY A 59 6.47 1.81 13.06
N PHE A 60 5.84 2.03 11.90
CA PHE A 60 6.54 2.61 10.75
C PHE A 60 6.70 4.14 10.89
N GLU A 61 7.89 4.63 10.55
CA GLU A 61 8.14 6.07 10.36
C GLU A 61 7.56 6.54 9.03
N THR A 62 6.34 7.09 9.09
CA THR A 62 5.56 7.46 7.89
C THR A 62 5.82 8.88 7.38
N ASP A 63 6.65 9.68 8.07
CA ASP A 63 6.88 11.08 7.71
C ASP A 63 7.53 11.22 6.32
N ALA A 64 8.39 10.27 5.94
CA ALA A 64 9.04 10.22 4.63
C ALA A 64 8.20 9.55 3.53
N PHE A 65 7.03 8.98 3.86
CA PHE A 65 6.23 8.27 2.85
C PHE A 65 5.59 9.24 1.86
N PRO A 66 5.54 8.92 0.56
CA PRO A 66 4.83 9.73 -0.41
C PRO A 66 3.34 9.82 -0.05
N ARG A 67 2.73 10.99 -0.23
CA ARG A 67 1.30 11.26 0.05
C ARG A 67 0.44 11.10 -1.20
N ASN A 68 0.90 10.26 -2.14
CA ASN A 68 0.29 10.05 -3.45
C ASN A 68 0.21 8.55 -3.77
N THR A 69 -0.14 8.19 -5.01
CA THR A 69 -0.41 6.80 -5.38
C THR A 69 0.84 5.90 -5.36
N GLN A 70 2.04 6.46 -5.34
CA GLN A 70 3.30 5.71 -5.27
C GLN A 70 3.39 4.83 -4.02
N LEU A 71 2.83 5.29 -2.90
CA LEU A 71 2.76 4.52 -1.65
C LEU A 71 2.00 3.19 -1.82
N ALA A 72 0.98 3.15 -2.68
CA ALA A 72 0.19 1.94 -2.89
C ALA A 72 0.88 0.89 -3.78
N ILE A 73 1.85 1.31 -4.58
CA ILE A 73 2.59 0.44 -5.51
C ILE A 73 4.01 0.12 -5.01
N GLY A 74 4.38 0.59 -3.81
CA GLY A 74 5.72 0.41 -3.25
C GLY A 74 6.81 1.12 -4.04
N GLY A 75 6.45 2.17 -4.77
CA GLY A 75 7.38 2.98 -5.58
C GLY A 75 7.84 4.24 -4.84
N GLY A 76 8.90 4.87 -5.36
CA GLY A 76 9.43 6.13 -4.82
C GLY A 76 10.49 5.95 -3.73
N THR A 77 10.66 6.97 -2.89
CA THR A 77 11.69 7.07 -1.83
C THR A 77 11.38 6.26 -0.55
N MET A 78 10.41 5.34 -0.61
CA MET A 78 10.09 4.49 0.53
C MET A 78 11.16 3.41 0.71
N ALA A 79 12.04 3.60 1.67
CA ALA A 79 12.99 2.57 2.09
C ALA A 79 12.52 1.98 3.43
N LEU A 80 12.13 0.71 3.40
CA LEU A 80 11.94 -0.10 4.60
C LEU A 80 12.97 -1.22 4.57
N THR A 81 13.63 -1.44 5.69
CA THR A 81 14.53 -2.55 5.89
C THR A 81 13.76 -3.88 5.94
N PRO A 82 14.40 -5.01 5.61
CA PRO A 82 13.79 -6.32 5.80
C PRO A 82 13.31 -6.58 7.23
N LEU A 83 14.01 -6.01 8.23
CA LEU A 83 13.62 -6.12 9.64
C LEU A 83 12.31 -5.38 9.93
N GLU A 84 12.18 -4.14 9.47
CA GLU A 84 10.93 -3.37 9.60
C GLU A 84 9.76 -4.05 8.90
N MET A 85 9.99 -4.65 7.72
CA MET A 85 8.97 -5.45 7.05
C MET A 85 8.59 -6.69 7.87
N ALA A 86 9.56 -7.43 8.40
CA ALA A 86 9.29 -8.61 9.22
C ALA A 86 8.47 -8.26 10.48
N SER A 87 8.82 -7.17 11.17
CA SER A 87 8.06 -6.66 12.31
C SER A 87 6.65 -6.23 11.91
N GLY A 88 6.49 -5.54 10.78
CA GLY A 88 5.19 -5.15 10.26
C GLY A 88 4.27 -6.34 9.96
N TYR A 89 4.80 -7.42 9.38
CA TYR A 89 4.02 -8.64 9.16
C TYR A 89 3.69 -9.38 10.47
N ALA A 90 4.56 -9.31 11.49
CA ALA A 90 4.32 -9.94 12.79
C ALA A 90 3.08 -9.38 13.51
N VAL A 91 2.71 -8.12 13.26
CA VAL A 91 1.48 -7.49 13.79
C VAL A 91 0.23 -8.32 13.49
N PHE A 92 0.14 -8.92 12.30
CA PHE A 92 -1.00 -9.77 11.93
C PHE A 92 -1.05 -11.07 12.75
N ALA A 93 0.11 -11.66 13.03
CA ALA A 93 0.21 -12.86 13.86
C ALA A 93 -0.08 -12.57 15.34
N ASN A 94 0.26 -11.37 15.80
CA ASN A 94 0.14 -10.94 17.20
C ASN A 94 -1.20 -10.26 17.54
N GLY A 95 -2.23 -10.46 16.72
CA GLY A 95 -3.57 -9.91 17.01
C GLY A 95 -3.68 -8.38 16.86
N GLY A 96 -2.79 -7.76 16.08
CA GLY A 96 -2.83 -6.33 15.79
C GLY A 96 -1.90 -5.47 16.63
N LEU A 97 -0.88 -6.05 17.27
CA LEU A 97 0.12 -5.34 18.05
C LEU A 97 1.53 -5.62 17.52
N GLU A 98 2.35 -4.58 17.43
CA GLU A 98 3.77 -4.71 17.13
C GLU A 98 4.46 -5.52 18.23
N SER A 99 5.26 -6.50 17.83
CA SER A 99 6.15 -7.19 18.76
C SER A 99 7.37 -6.32 18.98
N HIS A 100 7.43 -5.63 20.11
CA HIS A 100 8.68 -5.01 20.57
C HIS A 100 9.75 -6.10 20.67
N LEU A 101 10.54 -6.28 19.62
CA LEU A 101 11.79 -7.05 19.67
C LEU A 101 12.81 -6.16 20.38
N THR A 102 12.64 -6.01 21.69
CA THR A 102 13.66 -5.42 22.56
C THR A 102 14.95 -6.21 22.38
N SER A 103 15.97 -5.55 21.83
CA SER A 103 17.38 -5.91 21.96
C SER A 103 18.02 -5.01 23.01
#